data_AF-A0A7C4IC67-F1
#
_entry.id   AF-A0A7C4IC67-F1
#
_cell.length_a   1.000
_cell.length_b   1.000
_cell.length_c   1.000
_cell.angle_alpha   90.00
_cell.angle_beta   90.00
_cell.angle_gamma   90.00
#
_symmetry.space_group_name_H-M   'P 1'
#
loop_
_entity.id
_entity.type
_entity.pdbx_description
1 polymer ?
#
loop_
_entity_poly.entity_id
_entity_poly.type
_entity_poly.pdbx_seq_one_letter_code
_entity_poly.pdbx_strand_id
1 'polypeptide(L)'
;MTQNRQTRYRKILVPLDGSGWSQRAVPHAVEIARAFKAAGADMIDCSSGQVSVEQKPTYGRMYQTPFADRIRNEVGIATMAVGAIFEPDHVNSIIMAGRADLAAIARPHLADPYWTLHAAAQLGYADIEWPVQYLAGKAQLERNLARAAQMAAERPEANG
;
A
#
# COMPACT_ATOMS: atom_id res chain seq x y z
N MET A 1 26.89 4.81 -22.33
CA MET A 1 27.10 3.71 -21.38
C MET A 1 26.04 3.82 -20.28
N THR A 2 24.89 3.21 -20.48
CA THR A 2 23.80 3.21 -19.50
C THR A 2 24.12 2.12 -18.49
N GLN A 3 24.64 2.51 -17.33
CA GLN A 3 24.96 1.54 -16.29
C GLN A 3 23.66 0.86 -15.85
N ASN A 4 23.59 -0.45 -16.05
CA ASN A 4 22.45 -1.30 -15.71
C ASN A 4 22.27 -1.26 -14.18
N ARG A 5 21.54 -0.26 -13.68
CA ARG A 5 21.36 -0.02 -12.26
C ARG A 5 20.29 -0.99 -11.78
N GLN A 6 20.72 -2.17 -11.32
CA GLN A 6 19.83 -3.09 -10.63
C GLN A 6 19.20 -2.36 -9.44
N THR A 7 17.87 -2.29 -9.41
CA THR A 7 17.13 -1.73 -8.26
C THR A 7 17.51 -2.48 -7.00
N ARG A 8 18.08 -1.78 -6.01
CA ARG A 8 18.47 -2.33 -4.72
C ARG A 8 17.41 -2.02 -3.68
N TYR A 9 16.57 -3.03 -3.45
CA TYR A 9 15.53 -3.03 -2.43
C TYR A 9 16.07 -3.43 -1.06
N ARG A 10 15.66 -2.70 0.00
CA ARG A 10 15.94 -3.06 1.39
C ARG A 10 14.66 -3.01 2.23
N LYS A 11 14.51 -4.02 3.09
CA LYS A 11 13.37 -4.12 4.01
C LYS A 11 13.80 -3.66 5.40
N ILE A 12 12.98 -2.81 6.01
CA ILE A 12 13.10 -2.46 7.43
C ILE A 12 11.89 -3.05 8.18
N LEU A 13 12.20 -3.74 9.28
CA LEU A 13 11.20 -4.22 10.23
C LEU A 13 11.27 -3.33 11.47
N VAL A 14 10.21 -2.59 11.73
CA VAL A 14 10.06 -1.78 12.96
C VAL A 14 9.31 -2.62 13.99
N PRO A 15 9.86 -2.92 15.17
CA PRO A 15 9.09 -3.62 16.20
C PRO A 15 7.83 -2.81 16.53
N LEU A 16 6.65 -3.44 16.53
CA LEU A 16 5.41 -2.83 17.00
C LEU A 16 4.71 -3.77 17.95
N ASP A 17 4.75 -3.39 19.21
CA ASP A 17 4.09 -4.12 20.29
C ASP A 17 3.37 -3.20 21.27
N GLY A 18 3.29 -1.91 20.96
CA GLY A 18 2.70 -0.90 21.83
C GLY A 18 3.51 -0.61 23.11
N SER A 19 4.59 -1.36 23.38
CA SER A 19 5.45 -1.15 24.55
C SER A 19 6.32 0.10 24.39
N GLY A 20 6.82 0.62 25.52
CA GLY A 20 7.81 1.70 25.51
C GLY A 20 9.10 1.36 24.74
N TRP A 21 9.39 0.07 24.50
CA TRP A 21 10.54 -0.35 23.71
C TRP A 21 10.31 -0.18 22.20
N SER A 22 9.14 -0.57 21.66
CA SER A 22 8.81 -0.36 20.24
C SER A 22 8.71 1.12 19.88
N GLN A 23 8.16 1.95 20.77
CA GLN A 23 8.08 3.39 20.55
C GLN A 23 9.48 4.04 20.46
N ARG A 24 10.46 3.55 21.25
CA ARG A 24 11.86 3.97 21.17
C ARG A 24 12.59 3.43 19.93
N ALA A 25 12.08 2.39 19.28
CA ALA A 25 12.68 1.81 18.07
C ALA A 25 12.42 2.64 16.80
N VAL A 26 11.37 3.47 16.77
CA VAL A 26 11.01 4.25 15.57
C VAL A 26 12.11 5.24 15.15
N PRO A 27 12.70 6.05 16.06
CA PRO A 27 13.87 6.87 15.70
C PRO A 27 15.03 6.04 15.15
N HIS A 28 15.27 4.83 15.67
CA HIS A 28 16.31 3.95 15.14
C HIS A 28 16.01 3.46 13.72
N ALA A 29 14.73 3.23 13.38
CA ALA A 29 14.33 2.88 12.02
C ALA A 29 14.64 3.99 11.00
N VAL A 30 14.48 5.25 11.39
CA VAL A 30 14.86 6.41 10.57
C VAL A 30 16.37 6.45 10.33
N GLU A 31 17.18 6.25 11.37
CA GLU A 31 18.64 6.20 11.24
C GLU A 31 19.12 5.02 10.39
N ILE A 32 18.50 3.84 10.54
CA ILE A 32 18.77 2.68 9.68
C ILE A 32 18.40 2.99 8.22
N ALA A 33 17.28 3.68 7.98
CA ALA A 33 16.90 4.09 6.64
C ALA A 33 17.90 5.09 6.03
N ARG A 34 18.43 6.05 6.82
CA ARG A 34 19.53 6.93 6.38
C ARG A 34 20.76 6.12 5.98
N ALA A 35 21.14 5.15 6.80
CA ALA A 35 22.29 4.27 6.53
C ALA A 35 22.07 3.45 5.24
N PHE A 36 20.88 2.88 5.02
CA PHE A 36 20.57 2.17 3.78
C PHE A 36 20.56 3.08 2.56
N LYS A 37 20.03 4.30 2.67
CA LYS A 37 20.12 5.31 1.62
C LYS A 37 21.58 5.62 1.28
N ALA A 38 22.42 5.84 2.28
CA ALA A 38 23.86 6.09 2.09
C ALA A 38 24.59 4.89 1.44
N ALA A 39 24.17 3.67 1.76
CA ALA A 39 24.64 2.44 1.10
C ALA A 39 24.07 2.25 -0.33
N GLY A 40 23.18 3.15 -0.77
CA GLY A 40 22.60 3.19 -2.10
C GLY A 40 21.42 2.25 -2.32
N ALA A 41 20.59 2.07 -1.29
CA ALA A 41 19.24 1.54 -1.44
C ALA A 41 18.35 2.55 -2.17
N ASP A 42 17.47 2.06 -3.04
CA ASP A 42 16.55 2.91 -3.81
C ASP A 42 15.24 3.14 -3.06
N MET A 43 14.85 2.20 -2.19
CA MET A 43 13.58 2.22 -1.46
C MET A 43 13.66 1.43 -0.15
N ILE A 44 12.82 1.82 0.81
CA ILE A 44 12.57 1.11 2.06
C ILE A 44 11.16 0.54 2.12
N ASP A 45 11.04 -0.77 2.30
CA ASP A 45 9.78 -1.43 2.71
C ASP A 45 9.61 -1.36 4.22
N CYS A 46 8.53 -0.70 4.63
CA CYS A 46 8.26 -0.36 6.02
C CYS A 46 7.21 -1.32 6.58
N SER A 47 7.69 -2.37 7.25
CA SER A 47 6.83 -3.31 7.96
C SER A 47 7.07 -3.31 9.46
N SER A 48 6.24 -4.06 10.20
CA SER A 48 6.37 -4.11 11.64
C SER A 48 6.09 -5.44 12.34
N GLY A 49 6.65 -5.56 13.54
CA GLY A 49 6.27 -6.55 14.57
C GLY A 49 6.87 -7.96 14.42
N GLN A 50 6.38 -8.83 15.31
CA GLN A 50 6.66 -10.27 15.47
C GLN A 50 8.11 -10.66 15.77
N VAL A 51 8.86 -9.77 16.41
CA VAL A 51 10.23 -10.06 16.88
C VAL A 51 10.26 -10.65 18.29
N SER A 52 9.12 -10.64 19.01
CA SER A 52 8.92 -11.33 20.29
C SER A 52 7.46 -11.81 20.43
N VAL A 53 7.24 -12.86 21.21
CA VAL A 53 5.90 -13.39 21.53
C VAL A 53 5.14 -12.54 22.55
N GLU A 54 5.85 -11.68 23.29
CA GLU A 54 5.27 -10.78 24.30
C GLU A 54 4.60 -9.55 23.69
N GLN A 55 4.68 -9.42 22.36
CA GLN A 55 4.26 -8.23 21.65
C GLN A 55 2.74 -8.04 21.64
N LYS A 56 2.26 -6.81 21.90
CA LYS A 56 0.84 -6.44 21.90
C LYS A 56 0.52 -5.35 20.86
N PRO A 57 0.71 -5.62 19.55
CA PRO A 57 0.44 -4.65 18.50
C PRO A 57 -1.03 -4.21 18.50
N THR A 58 -1.26 -2.90 18.37
CA THR A 58 -2.57 -2.37 18.03
C THR A 58 -2.75 -2.44 16.52
N TYR A 59 -3.55 -3.39 16.06
CA TYR A 59 -3.90 -3.51 14.66
C TYR A 59 -5.02 -2.53 14.29
N GLY A 60 -4.99 -2.07 13.05
CA GLY A 60 -5.99 -1.18 12.50
C GLY A 60 -5.82 -1.02 11.00
N ARG A 61 -6.70 -0.24 10.39
CA ARG A 61 -6.59 0.16 8.99
C ARG A 61 -5.25 0.88 8.76
N MET A 62 -4.46 0.44 7.77
CA MET A 62 -3.22 1.13 7.38
C MET A 62 -2.21 1.35 8.54
N TYR A 63 -2.20 0.48 9.55
CA TYR A 63 -1.52 0.73 10.83
C TYR A 63 0.00 0.91 10.73
N GLN A 64 0.64 0.48 9.63
CA GLN A 64 2.08 0.66 9.42
C GLN A 64 2.44 1.83 8.50
N THR A 65 1.44 2.46 7.87
CA THR A 65 1.64 3.63 7.01
C THR A 65 2.41 4.76 7.71
N PRO A 66 2.20 5.06 9.02
CA PRO A 66 2.97 6.10 9.69
C PRO A 66 4.49 5.89 9.68
N PHE A 67 4.99 4.64 9.59
CA PHE A 67 6.45 4.39 9.47
C PHE A 67 6.98 4.73 8.09
N ALA A 68 6.24 4.34 7.05
CA ALA A 68 6.57 4.68 5.66
C ALA A 68 6.56 6.19 5.45
N ASP A 69 5.56 6.88 6.01
CA ASP A 69 5.40 8.32 5.96
C ASP A 69 6.60 9.05 6.59
N ARG A 70 6.89 8.66 7.84
CA ARG A 70 8.01 9.23 8.60
C ARG A 70 9.35 9.02 7.88
N ILE A 71 9.66 7.80 7.45
CA ILE A 71 10.92 7.50 6.77
C ILE A 71 11.01 8.27 5.45
N ARG A 72 9.94 8.28 4.65
CA ARG A 72 9.91 9.00 3.37
C ARG A 72 10.23 10.47 3.56
N ASN A 73 9.50 11.13 4.47
CA ASN A 73 9.53 12.57 4.61
C ASN A 73 10.74 13.07 5.43
N GLU A 74 11.29 12.28 6.36
CA GLU A 74 12.49 12.66 7.12
C GLU A 74 13.82 12.29 6.43
N VAL A 75 13.86 11.17 5.69
CA VAL A 75 15.09 10.66 5.05
C VAL A 75 15.18 11.05 3.58
N GLY A 76 14.04 11.32 2.94
CA GLY A 76 13.96 11.59 1.51
C GLY A 76 14.39 10.39 0.66
N ILE A 77 14.00 9.18 1.07
CA ILE A 77 14.14 7.94 0.29
C ILE A 77 12.74 7.43 -0.04
N ALA A 78 12.57 6.78 -1.20
CA ALA A 78 11.29 6.20 -1.55
C ALA A 78 10.87 5.14 -0.51
N THR A 79 9.58 5.04 -0.22
CA THR A 79 9.06 4.03 0.71
C THR A 79 7.89 3.25 0.15
N MET A 80 7.73 2.02 0.65
CA MET A 80 6.55 1.21 0.44
C MET A 80 5.82 1.03 1.77
N ALA A 81 4.54 1.42 1.80
CA ALA A 81 3.63 1.17 2.91
C ALA A 81 2.99 -0.22 2.78
N VAL A 82 2.90 -0.94 3.88
CA VAL A 82 2.21 -2.24 3.94
C VAL A 82 1.33 -2.29 5.20
N GLY A 83 0.60 -3.39 5.42
CA GLY A 83 -0.14 -3.59 6.67
C GLY A 83 -1.60 -3.09 6.62
N ALA A 84 -2.52 -4.05 6.51
CA ALA A 84 -3.97 -3.81 6.46
C ALA A 84 -4.41 -2.75 5.41
N ILE A 85 -3.80 -2.82 4.23
CA ILE A 85 -4.21 -2.11 3.01
C ILE A 85 -5.07 -3.08 2.20
N PHE A 86 -6.32 -2.72 1.92
CA PHE A 86 -7.29 -3.65 1.32
C PHE A 86 -8.41 -3.01 0.49
N GLU A 87 -8.61 -1.70 0.59
CA GLU A 87 -9.50 -0.93 -0.27
C GLU A 87 -8.67 -0.07 -1.23
N PRO A 88 -9.16 0.19 -2.46
CA PRO A 88 -8.50 1.14 -3.38
C PRO A 88 -8.31 2.52 -2.74
N ASP A 89 -9.27 2.97 -1.93
CA ASP A 89 -9.19 4.25 -1.21
C ASP A 89 -8.06 4.31 -0.18
N HIS A 90 -7.64 3.16 0.39
CA HIS A 90 -6.44 3.14 1.24
C HIS A 90 -5.20 3.46 0.42
N VAL A 91 -5.08 2.84 -0.76
CA VAL A 91 -3.95 3.05 -1.65
C VAL A 91 -3.91 4.51 -2.08
N ASN A 92 -5.03 5.06 -2.57
CA ASN A 92 -5.13 6.45 -2.96
C ASN A 92 -4.78 7.39 -1.80
N SER A 93 -5.31 7.14 -0.60
CA SER A 93 -5.02 7.95 0.60
C SER A 93 -3.56 7.85 1.05
N ILE A 94 -2.83 6.80 0.71
CA ILE A 94 -1.40 6.68 1.02
C ILE A 94 -0.58 7.47 -0.01
N ILE A 95 -0.82 7.22 -1.29
CA ILE A 95 0.00 7.77 -2.38
C ILE A 95 -0.29 9.26 -2.57
N MET A 96 -1.57 9.67 -2.65
CA MET A 96 -1.95 11.07 -2.88
C MET A 96 -1.55 11.98 -1.73
N ALA A 97 -1.52 11.46 -0.50
CA ALA A 97 -1.05 12.20 0.66
C ALA A 97 0.48 12.26 0.78
N GLY A 98 1.23 11.65 -0.15
CA GLY A 98 2.70 11.62 -0.10
C GLY A 98 3.26 10.83 1.09
N ARG A 99 2.48 9.87 1.63
CA ARG A 99 2.88 9.05 2.79
C ARG A 99 3.71 7.83 2.41
N ALA A 100 3.67 7.40 1.14
CA ALA A 100 4.55 6.40 0.57
C ALA A 100 4.57 6.56 -0.95
N ASP A 101 5.55 5.94 -1.61
CA ASP A 101 5.66 5.90 -3.06
C ASP A 101 5.07 4.61 -3.64
N LEU A 102 4.94 3.55 -2.83
CA LEU A 102 4.22 2.32 -3.14
C LEU A 102 3.33 1.86 -1.97
N ALA A 103 2.30 1.08 -2.29
CA ALA A 103 1.45 0.40 -1.33
C ALA A 103 1.43 -1.10 -1.64
N ALA A 104 1.85 -1.94 -0.70
CA ALA A 104 1.80 -3.39 -0.86
C ALA A 104 0.48 -3.96 -0.37
N ILE A 105 -0.09 -4.84 -1.17
CA ILE A 105 -1.37 -5.51 -0.93
C ILE A 105 -1.09 -7.01 -0.87
N ALA A 106 -1.58 -7.67 0.18
CA ALA A 106 -1.31 -9.10 0.41
C ALA A 106 -2.60 -9.92 0.49
N ARG A 107 -3.28 -9.90 1.65
CA ARG A 107 -4.51 -10.68 1.88
C ARG A 107 -5.61 -10.48 0.82
N PRO A 108 -5.84 -9.27 0.27
CA PRO A 108 -6.79 -9.10 -0.83
C PRO A 108 -6.45 -9.92 -2.07
N HIS A 109 -5.17 -10.01 -2.44
CA HIS A 109 -4.74 -10.86 -3.57
C HIS A 109 -4.89 -12.36 -3.30
N LEU A 110 -4.93 -12.80 -2.04
CA LEU A 110 -5.23 -14.19 -1.70
C LEU A 110 -6.71 -14.53 -1.91
N ALA A 111 -7.60 -13.57 -1.67
CA ALA A 111 -9.03 -13.74 -1.90
C ALA A 111 -9.43 -13.49 -3.36
N ASP A 112 -8.76 -12.57 -4.03
CA ASP A 112 -8.98 -12.18 -5.42
C ASP A 112 -7.64 -11.89 -6.12
N PRO A 113 -7.09 -12.83 -6.92
CA PRO A 113 -5.80 -12.62 -7.56
C PRO A 113 -5.81 -11.46 -8.58
N TYR A 114 -6.99 -11.10 -9.12
CA TYR A 114 -7.17 -9.98 -10.04
C TYR A 114 -7.61 -8.69 -9.36
N TRP A 115 -7.45 -8.60 -8.03
CA TRP A 115 -7.84 -7.45 -7.23
C TRP A 115 -7.44 -6.11 -7.84
N THR A 116 -6.20 -5.98 -8.35
CA THR A 116 -5.72 -4.73 -8.97
C THR A 116 -6.49 -4.38 -10.24
N LEU A 117 -6.80 -5.36 -11.09
CA LEU A 117 -7.56 -5.16 -12.32
C LEU A 117 -9.02 -4.79 -12.01
N HIS A 118 -9.62 -5.46 -11.01
CA HIS A 118 -10.96 -5.16 -10.55
C HIS A 118 -11.05 -3.78 -9.87
N ALA A 119 -10.06 -3.41 -9.06
CA ALA A 119 -9.96 -2.09 -8.44
C ALA A 119 -9.81 -0.98 -9.48
N ALA A 120 -9.00 -1.19 -10.52
CA ALA A 120 -8.87 -0.24 -11.63
C ALA A 120 -10.22 -0.04 -12.35
N ALA A 121 -10.95 -1.12 -12.64
CA ALA A 121 -12.28 -1.05 -13.26
C ALA A 121 -13.29 -0.33 -12.35
N GLN A 122 -13.27 -0.58 -11.03
CA GLN A 122 -14.12 0.09 -10.05
C GLN A 122 -13.87 1.61 -9.98
N LEU A 123 -12.60 2.01 -10.12
CA LEU A 123 -12.20 3.42 -10.16
C LEU A 123 -12.38 4.06 -11.55
N GLY A 124 -12.85 3.32 -12.56
CA GLY A 124 -12.96 3.81 -13.94
C GLY A 124 -11.62 4.04 -14.64
N TYR A 125 -10.54 3.45 -14.12
CA TYR A 125 -9.19 3.58 -14.69
C TYR A 125 -8.97 2.55 -15.80
N ALA A 126 -8.98 3.01 -17.06
CA ALA A 126 -8.90 2.14 -18.23
C ALA A 126 -7.48 1.88 -18.74
N ASP A 127 -6.50 2.72 -18.34
CA ASP A 127 -5.10 2.68 -18.80
C ASP A 127 -4.26 1.65 -18.01
N ILE A 128 -4.82 0.44 -17.91
CA ILE A 128 -4.15 -0.75 -17.40
C ILE A 128 -4.33 -1.87 -18.42
N GLU A 129 -3.22 -2.48 -18.81
CA GLU A 129 -3.23 -3.59 -19.74
C GLU A 129 -3.83 -4.84 -19.07
N TRP A 130 -4.78 -5.47 -19.75
CA TRP A 130 -5.29 -6.78 -19.39
C TRP A 130 -4.73 -7.80 -20.37
N PRO A 131 -4.47 -9.06 -19.94
CA PRO A 131 -4.18 -10.14 -20.87
C PRO A 131 -5.25 -10.20 -21.96
N VAL A 132 -4.83 -10.33 -23.22
CA VAL A 132 -5.72 -10.25 -24.39
C VAL A 132 -6.89 -11.24 -24.32
N GLN A 133 -6.67 -12.39 -23.68
CA GLN A 133 -7.65 -13.45 -23.46
C GLN A 133 -8.80 -13.02 -22.53
N TYR A 134 -8.63 -11.96 -21.73
CA TYR A 134 -9.59 -11.51 -20.72
C TYR A 134 -10.35 -10.24 -21.12
N LEU A 135 -10.11 -9.69 -22.32
CA LEU A 135 -10.73 -8.43 -22.76
C LEU A 135 -12.27 -8.49 -22.81
N ALA A 136 -12.86 -9.63 -23.19
CA ALA A 136 -14.32 -9.79 -23.16
C ALA A 136 -14.86 -9.73 -21.72
N GLY A 137 -14.12 -10.28 -20.75
CA GLY A 137 -14.43 -10.21 -19.32
C GLY A 137 -14.30 -8.79 -18.78
N LYS A 138 -13.22 -8.08 -19.13
CA LYS A 138 -13.02 -6.65 -18.81
C LYS A 138 -14.24 -5.82 -19.22
N ALA A 139 -14.63 -5.92 -20.49
CA ALA A 139 -15.72 -5.14 -21.04
C ALA A 139 -17.07 -5.46 -20.34
N GLN A 140 -17.32 -6.72 -19.97
CA GLN A 140 -18.51 -7.08 -19.20
C GLN A 140 -18.50 -6.52 -17.77
N LEU A 141 -17.35 -6.61 -17.09
CA LEU A 141 -17.17 -6.06 -15.74
C LEU A 141 -17.43 -4.55 -15.72
N GLU A 142 -16.79 -3.80 -16.61
CA GLU A 142 -16.91 -2.34 -16.71
C GLU A 142 -18.37 -1.93 -16.99
N ARG A 143 -19.08 -2.61 -17.90
CA ARG A 143 -20.50 -2.36 -18.15
C ARG A 143 -21.37 -2.61 -16.92
N ASN A 144 -21.09 -3.67 -16.17
CA ASN A 144 -21.85 -4.01 -14.97
C ASN A 144 -21.63 -2.97 -13.87
N LEU A 145 -20.38 -2.52 -13.67
CA LEU A 145 -20.04 -1.46 -12.72
C LEU A 145 -20.71 -0.13 -13.08
N ALA A 146 -20.67 0.25 -14.36
CA ALA A 146 -21.34 1.46 -14.83
C ALA A 146 -22.86 1.40 -14.59
N ARG A 147 -23.51 0.26 -14.89
CA ARG A 147 -24.93 0.06 -14.62
C ARG A 147 -25.24 0.13 -13.12
N ALA A 148 -24.41 -0.51 -12.28
CA ALA A 148 -24.59 -0.48 -10.84
C ALA A 148 -24.46 0.95 -10.27
N ALA A 149 -23.48 1.72 -10.74
CA ALA A 149 -23.30 3.12 -10.37
C ALA A 149 -24.51 3.99 -10.77
N GLN A 150 -25.03 3.79 -11.99
CA GLN A 150 -26.23 4.49 -12.46
C GLN A 150 -27.45 4.17 -11.58
N MET A 151 -27.69 2.88 -11.29
CA MET A 151 -28.80 2.46 -10.42
C MET A 151 -28.68 2.99 -8.99
N ALA A 152 -27.46 3.10 -8.46
CA ALA A 152 -27.21 3.70 -7.15
C ALA A 152 -27.53 5.21 -7.14
N ALA A 153 -27.19 5.94 -8.20
CA ALA A 153 -27.49 7.37 -8.33
C ALA A 153 -29.00 7.65 -8.53
N GLU A 154 -29.74 6.73 -9.14
CA GLU A 154 -31.17 6.85 -9.40
C GLU A 154 -32.06 6.50 -8.20
N ARG A 155 -31.52 5.94 -7.11
CA ARG A 155 -32.26 5.72 -5.86
C ARG A 155 -32.31 7.04 -5.06
N PRO A 156 -33.48 7.71 -4.94
CA PRO A 156 -33.60 8.83 -4.01
C PRO A 156 -33.40 8.31 -2.59
N GLU A 157 -32.86 9.14 -1.69
CA GLU A 157 -32.80 8.82 -0.26
C GLU A 157 -34.22 8.58 0.29
N ALA A 158 -34.65 7.33 0.26
CA ALA A 158 -35.86 6.90 0.93
C ALA A 158 -35.53 6.79 2.43
N ASN A 159 -35.89 7.85 3.15
CA ASN A 159 -36.09 7.98 4.61
C ASN A 159 -35.17 9.02 5.28
N GLY A 160 -35.61 10.28 5.23
CA GLY A 160 -35.42 11.23 6.34
C GLY A 160 -36.52 11.08 7.38
#